data_AF-A0A348UWJ3-F1
#
_entry.id   AF-A0A348UWJ3-F1
#
_cell.length_a   1.000
_cell.length_b   1.000
_cell.length_c   1.000
_cell.angle_alpha   90.00
_cell.angle_beta   90.00
_cell.angle_gamma   90.00
#
_symmetry.space_group_name_H-M   'P 1'
#
loop_
_entity.id
_entity.type
_entity.pdbx_description
1 polymer ?
#
loop_
_entity_poly.entity_id
_entity_poly.type
_entity_poly.pdbx_seq_one_letter_code
_entity_poly.pdbx_strand_id
1 'polypeptide(L)'
;PLFLKIFKSINPQISNIDAISPGSQILIPLKQVDKNAYKHENNGMVAVPVLEFSTEINSATLSRHIHEHEVKAGETISELLSEEFLTSRGHISRTGEKIVLHLNPNITDINRIYQGTTIAIPDPSILSQPWFTDFIAMGKDVAPLANNVATNISEEKRTATHSPKPLSMAQLTDLKRYTRLIQGHLMHQGNLFFPSDSQGGKPQCIDLSITPVISDDTGKKTVLLGPDATEASMDPDLVAAMKGYWKNLQFKKYSEVLNAKMLLNTQTMKDVPRSHESLIRLLIAATSYSYEPLVYFPLSVNKVQMTVSLGRITHKHASDILINSGSVYGKALDVLKSQGYLILDLPSDLTFEDFCTRLFSQLGYQVWKDPSFNTDLKVYNIPGVYIEKGLEKLFFTRIPLFKRATNFLENEKIDVIMLNKESAR
;
A
#
# COMPACT_ATOMS: atom_id res chain seq x y z
N PRO A 1 -24.11 -24.64 -30.63
CA PRO A 1 -23.66 -23.25 -30.31
C PRO A 1 -22.20 -23.02 -30.76
N LEU A 2 -21.87 -21.81 -31.26
CA LEU A 2 -20.55 -21.46 -31.77
C LEU A 2 -19.43 -21.71 -30.74
N PHE A 3 -19.68 -21.36 -29.48
CA PHE A 3 -18.77 -21.59 -28.36
C PHE A 3 -18.32 -23.06 -28.26
N LEU A 4 -19.27 -24.02 -28.29
CA LEU A 4 -18.94 -25.45 -28.19
C LEU A 4 -18.11 -25.96 -29.38
N LYS A 5 -18.26 -25.37 -30.57
CA LYS A 5 -17.43 -25.72 -31.73
C LYS A 5 -15.99 -25.25 -31.55
N ILE A 6 -15.80 -24.02 -31.07
CA ILE A 6 -14.46 -23.47 -30.78
C ILE A 6 -13.83 -24.24 -29.63
N PHE A 7 -14.57 -24.46 -28.54
CA PHE A 7 -14.13 -25.21 -27.37
C PHE A 7 -13.65 -26.62 -27.73
N LYS A 8 -14.39 -27.37 -28.56
CA LYS A 8 -13.96 -28.69 -29.05
C LYS A 8 -12.76 -28.61 -29.99
N SER A 9 -12.65 -27.57 -30.82
CA SER A 9 -11.52 -27.39 -31.73
C SER A 9 -10.21 -27.10 -31.02
N ILE A 10 -10.24 -26.37 -29.90
CA ILE A 10 -9.04 -26.02 -29.13
C ILE A 10 -8.75 -27.03 -28.00
N ASN A 11 -9.71 -27.90 -27.66
CA ASN A 11 -9.52 -29.01 -26.73
C ASN A 11 -9.84 -30.36 -27.40
N PRO A 12 -9.10 -30.77 -28.44
CA PRO A 12 -9.36 -32.02 -29.14
C PRO A 12 -9.25 -33.26 -28.22
N GLN A 13 -8.52 -33.15 -27.10
CA GLN A 13 -8.39 -34.18 -26.09
C GLN A 13 -9.68 -34.46 -25.29
N ILE A 14 -10.66 -33.54 -25.30
CA ILE A 14 -11.93 -33.71 -24.58
C ILE A 14 -12.96 -34.34 -25.54
N SER A 15 -13.08 -35.66 -25.46
CA SER A 15 -14.04 -36.43 -26.27
C SER A 15 -15.49 -36.19 -25.83
N ASN A 16 -15.73 -36.06 -24.53
CA ASN A 16 -17.03 -35.74 -23.95
C ASN A 16 -16.96 -34.49 -23.07
N ILE A 17 -17.74 -33.46 -23.42
CA ILE A 17 -17.74 -32.16 -22.72
C ILE A 17 -18.46 -32.20 -21.37
N ASP A 18 -19.37 -33.16 -21.18
CA ASP A 18 -20.12 -33.32 -19.93
C ASP A 18 -19.36 -34.21 -18.93
N ALA A 19 -18.23 -34.77 -19.34
CA ALA A 19 -17.39 -35.67 -18.53
C ALA A 19 -15.91 -35.30 -18.69
N ILE A 20 -15.48 -34.28 -17.94
CA ILE A 20 -14.08 -33.84 -17.91
C ILE A 20 -13.42 -34.34 -16.63
N SER A 21 -12.23 -34.93 -16.77
CA SER A 21 -11.52 -35.55 -15.64
C SER A 21 -10.89 -34.48 -14.73
N PRO A 22 -10.98 -34.62 -13.39
CA PRO A 22 -10.29 -33.74 -12.45
C PRO A 22 -8.78 -33.65 -12.75
N GLY A 23 -8.22 -32.45 -12.69
CA GLY A 23 -6.80 -32.19 -13.01
C GLY A 23 -6.48 -32.01 -14.50
N SER A 24 -7.46 -32.12 -15.40
CA SER A 24 -7.25 -31.88 -16.84
C SER A 24 -7.02 -30.40 -17.13
N GLN A 25 -6.04 -30.09 -17.97
CA GLN A 25 -5.82 -28.75 -18.50
C GLN A 25 -6.74 -28.49 -19.69
N ILE A 26 -7.52 -27.42 -19.60
CA ILE A 26 -8.58 -27.07 -20.57
C ILE A 26 -8.37 -25.62 -21.02
N LEU A 27 -8.39 -25.40 -22.32
CA LEU A 27 -8.32 -24.09 -22.93
C LEU A 27 -9.75 -23.52 -23.09
N ILE A 28 -10.07 -22.44 -22.40
CA ILE A 28 -11.40 -21.83 -22.44
C ILE A 28 -11.38 -20.63 -23.40
N PRO A 29 -12.23 -20.61 -24.45
CA PRO A 29 -12.34 -19.44 -25.32
C PRO A 29 -13.00 -18.29 -24.56
N LEU A 30 -12.31 -17.15 -24.43
CA LEU A 30 -12.81 -15.99 -23.67
C LEU A 30 -13.58 -15.00 -24.55
N LYS A 31 -12.92 -14.40 -25.55
CA LYS A 31 -13.50 -13.38 -26.42
C LYS A 31 -13.00 -13.52 -27.85
N GLN A 32 -13.92 -13.47 -28.81
CA GLN A 32 -13.57 -13.42 -30.23
C GLN A 32 -13.14 -11.98 -30.58
N VAL A 33 -11.94 -11.84 -31.11
CA VAL A 33 -11.36 -10.57 -31.55
C VAL A 33 -11.40 -10.47 -33.07
N ASP A 34 -11.45 -9.24 -33.60
CA ASP A 34 -11.41 -8.99 -35.04
C ASP A 34 -10.04 -9.42 -35.62
N LYS A 35 -10.02 -9.99 -36.82
CA LYS A 35 -8.78 -10.45 -37.49
C LYS A 35 -7.76 -9.31 -37.70
N ASN A 36 -8.23 -8.06 -37.76
CA ASN A 36 -7.40 -6.88 -37.96
C ASN A 36 -6.99 -6.21 -36.64
N ALA A 37 -7.46 -6.70 -35.49
CA ALA A 37 -7.12 -6.14 -34.18
C ALA A 37 -5.65 -6.37 -33.79
N TYR A 38 -4.96 -7.30 -34.47
CA TYR A 38 -3.55 -7.60 -34.27
C TYR A 38 -2.86 -7.82 -35.62
N LYS A 39 -1.80 -7.05 -35.92
CA LYS A 39 -0.90 -7.33 -37.05
C LYS A 39 0.09 -8.41 -36.62
N HIS A 40 -0.05 -9.60 -37.18
CA HIS A 40 0.84 -10.72 -36.90
C HIS A 40 2.11 -10.64 -37.77
N GLU A 41 3.26 -10.53 -37.11
CA GLU A 41 4.54 -10.96 -37.65
C GLU A 41 5.05 -12.09 -36.74
N ASN A 42 5.21 -13.29 -37.31
CA ASN A 42 5.66 -14.54 -36.71
C ASN A 42 4.62 -15.45 -36.03
N ASN A 43 4.66 -16.70 -36.49
CA ASN A 43 3.81 -17.81 -36.16
C ASN A 43 4.48 -18.60 -35.02
N GLY A 44 3.95 -18.52 -33.80
CA GLY A 44 4.34 -19.41 -32.70
C GLY A 44 4.45 -18.72 -31.34
N MET A 45 3.49 -19.02 -30.47
CA MET A 45 3.37 -18.61 -29.06
C MET A 45 3.11 -17.11 -28.80
N VAL A 46 1.84 -16.80 -28.55
CA VAL A 46 1.43 -15.58 -27.85
C VAL A 46 1.72 -15.79 -26.36
N ALA A 47 2.77 -15.15 -25.85
CA ALA A 47 2.93 -14.99 -24.41
C ALA A 47 1.91 -13.95 -23.94
N VAL A 48 0.81 -14.41 -23.35
CA VAL A 48 -0.07 -13.57 -22.56
C VAL A 48 0.55 -13.46 -21.17
N PRO A 49 1.06 -12.29 -20.75
CA PRO A 49 1.48 -12.12 -19.36
C PRO A 49 0.21 -12.12 -18.50
N VAL A 50 -0.05 -13.25 -17.85
CA VAL A 50 -1.01 -13.33 -16.75
C VAL A 50 -0.25 -12.92 -15.49
N LEU A 51 -0.61 -11.76 -14.93
CA LEU A 51 -0.20 -11.41 -13.57
C LEU A 51 -1.25 -12.01 -12.62
N GLU A 52 -0.91 -13.15 -12.03
CA GLU A 52 -1.62 -13.66 -10.86
C GLU A 52 -1.24 -12.77 -9.67
N PHE A 53 -2.11 -11.82 -9.32
CA PHE A 53 -2.09 -11.22 -7.99
C PHE A 53 -2.80 -12.16 -7.02
N SER A 54 -2.24 -13.35 -6.82
CA SER A 54 -2.47 -14.05 -5.57
C SER A 54 -1.49 -13.43 -4.57
N THR A 55 -1.95 -13.06 -3.38
CA THR A 55 -1.07 -13.13 -2.22
C THR A 55 -0.78 -14.60 -2.02
N GLU A 56 0.09 -15.16 -2.86
CA GLU A 56 0.49 -16.54 -2.77
C GLU A 56 1.19 -16.68 -1.42
N ILE A 57 0.53 -17.40 -0.51
CA ILE A 57 1.13 -17.79 0.77
C ILE A 57 2.20 -18.80 0.41
N ASN A 58 3.37 -18.28 0.05
CA ASN A 58 4.55 -19.08 -0.25
C ASN A 58 5.44 -19.18 0.99
N SER A 59 6.34 -20.15 0.98
CA SER A 59 7.27 -20.41 2.08
C SER A 59 8.10 -19.17 2.46
N ALA A 60 8.43 -18.30 1.50
CA ALA A 60 9.19 -17.06 1.72
C ALA A 60 8.39 -15.97 2.45
N THR A 61 7.07 -15.96 2.32
CA THR A 61 6.21 -15.01 3.04
C THR A 61 5.85 -15.52 4.42
N LEU A 62 5.64 -16.84 4.55
CA LEU A 62 5.35 -17.47 5.83
C LEU A 62 6.56 -17.49 6.78
N SER A 63 7.76 -17.81 6.26
CA SER A 63 9.03 -17.87 7.02
C SER A 63 9.41 -16.57 7.74
N ARG A 64 8.90 -15.42 7.30
CA ARG A 64 9.15 -14.11 7.93
C ARG A 64 8.37 -13.90 9.23
N HIS A 65 7.37 -14.73 9.48
CA HIS A 65 6.44 -14.63 10.61
C HIS A 65 6.38 -15.92 11.43
N ILE A 66 7.34 -16.82 11.22
CA ILE A 66 7.50 -18.05 11.99
C ILE A 66 8.96 -18.22 12.36
N HIS A 67 9.22 -18.93 13.45
CA HIS A 67 10.54 -19.41 13.78
C HIS A 67 10.47 -20.89 14.14
N GLU A 68 11.54 -21.62 13.85
CA GLU A 68 11.65 -23.02 14.23
C GLU A 68 12.14 -23.12 15.67
N HIS A 69 11.52 -24.02 16.44
CA HIS A 69 11.91 -24.32 17.82
C HIS A 69 12.02 -25.83 18.01
N GLU A 70 13.10 -26.28 18.65
CA GLU A 70 13.27 -27.67 19.04
C GLU A 70 12.69 -27.89 20.44
N VAL A 71 11.67 -28.73 20.53
CA VAL A 71 10.94 -29.00 21.79
C VAL A 71 11.86 -29.64 22.83
N LYS A 72 11.93 -29.04 24.02
CA LYS A 72 12.67 -29.58 25.17
C LYS A 72 11.77 -30.34 26.12
N ALA A 73 12.38 -31.17 26.97
CA ALA A 73 11.65 -31.93 27.96
C ALA A 73 10.87 -31.02 28.92
N GLY A 74 9.55 -31.22 28.98
CA GLY A 74 8.65 -30.48 29.87
C GLY A 74 8.01 -29.22 29.28
N GLU A 75 8.37 -28.81 28.07
CA GLU A 75 7.75 -27.65 27.41
C GLU A 75 6.34 -27.96 26.89
N THR A 76 5.48 -26.94 26.92
CA THR A 76 4.13 -26.98 26.35
C THR A 76 3.96 -25.92 25.26
N ILE A 77 3.05 -26.14 24.30
CA ILE A 77 2.79 -25.15 23.24
C ILE A 77 2.35 -23.80 23.81
N SER A 78 1.58 -23.77 24.91
CA SER A 78 1.17 -22.53 25.57
C SER A 78 2.33 -21.70 26.12
N GLU A 79 3.43 -22.33 26.52
CA GLU A 79 4.64 -21.64 27.00
C GLU A 79 5.52 -21.14 25.86
N LEU A 80 5.40 -21.76 24.68
CA LEU A 80 6.15 -21.38 23.48
C LEU A 80 5.45 -20.27 22.67
N LEU A 81 4.14 -20.09 22.86
CA LEU A 81 3.37 -19.07 22.17
C LEU A 81 3.40 -17.73 22.93
N SER A 82 3.45 -16.64 22.18
CA SER A 82 3.27 -15.30 22.74
C SER A 82 1.85 -15.08 23.27
N GLU A 83 1.70 -14.15 24.22
CA GLU A 83 0.43 -13.85 24.89
C GLU A 83 -0.72 -13.53 23.93
N GLU A 84 -0.43 -12.98 22.75
CA GLU A 84 -1.43 -12.65 21.71
C GLU A 84 -2.15 -13.89 21.15
N PHE A 85 -1.54 -15.07 21.27
CA PHE A 85 -2.16 -16.35 20.89
C PHE A 85 -2.83 -17.06 22.07
N LEU A 86 -2.75 -16.50 23.27
CA LEU A 86 -3.36 -17.03 24.48
C LEU A 86 -4.65 -16.28 24.82
N THR A 87 -5.49 -16.93 25.61
CA THR A 87 -6.65 -16.33 26.27
C THR A 87 -6.17 -15.57 27.51
N SER A 88 -7.02 -14.69 28.06
CA SER A 88 -6.75 -13.97 29.31
C SER A 88 -6.51 -14.86 30.54
N ARG A 89 -6.78 -16.18 30.43
CA ARG A 89 -6.50 -17.19 31.45
C ARG A 89 -5.22 -18.00 31.17
N GLY A 90 -4.44 -17.64 30.14
CA GLY A 90 -3.20 -18.31 29.76
C GLY A 90 -3.36 -19.59 28.93
N HIS A 91 -4.59 -20.00 28.61
CA HIS A 91 -4.84 -21.13 27.69
C HIS A 91 -4.69 -20.71 26.23
N ILE A 92 -4.33 -21.63 25.34
CA ILE A 92 -4.22 -21.38 23.90
C ILE A 92 -5.59 -20.92 23.35
N SER A 93 -5.61 -19.79 22.64
CA SER A 93 -6.82 -19.28 21.98
C SER A 93 -7.17 -20.10 20.76
N ARG A 94 -8.41 -20.00 20.27
CA ARG A 94 -8.84 -20.67 19.02
C ARG A 94 -8.00 -20.25 17.82
N THR A 95 -7.57 -18.98 17.78
CA THR A 95 -6.69 -18.46 16.73
C THR A 95 -5.30 -19.09 16.85
N GLY A 96 -4.74 -19.13 18.07
CA GLY A 96 -3.46 -19.78 18.39
C GLY A 96 -3.45 -21.27 18.03
N GLU A 97 -4.52 -21.99 18.37
CA GLU A 97 -4.67 -23.40 18.05
C GLU A 97 -4.69 -23.64 16.54
N LYS A 98 -5.50 -22.86 15.80
CA LYS A 98 -5.59 -22.99 14.34
C LYS A 98 -4.25 -22.74 13.67
N ILE A 99 -3.53 -21.67 14.04
CA ILE A 99 -2.27 -21.34 13.38
C ILE A 99 -1.19 -22.40 13.69
N VAL A 100 -1.10 -22.90 14.93
CA VAL A 100 -0.14 -23.94 15.29
C VAL A 100 -0.38 -25.22 14.49
N LEU A 101 -1.65 -25.65 14.36
CA LEU A 101 -2.00 -26.83 13.58
C LEU A 101 -1.75 -26.66 12.08
N HIS A 102 -1.89 -25.44 11.53
CA HIS A 102 -1.55 -25.16 10.14
C HIS A 102 -0.05 -25.19 9.87
N LEU A 103 0.75 -24.63 10.78
CA LEU A 103 2.20 -24.61 10.66
C LEU A 103 2.82 -25.98 10.92
N ASN A 104 2.15 -26.82 11.70
CA ASN A 104 2.64 -28.13 12.13
C ASN A 104 1.60 -29.21 11.82
N PRO A 105 1.37 -29.57 10.55
CA PRO A 105 0.34 -30.54 10.16
C PRO A 105 0.55 -31.94 10.75
N ASN A 106 1.77 -32.24 11.22
CA ASN A 106 2.10 -33.50 11.89
C ASN A 106 1.66 -33.55 13.36
N ILE A 107 1.25 -32.41 13.95
CA ILE A 107 0.71 -32.34 15.30
C ILE A 107 -0.81 -32.52 15.20
N THR A 108 -1.31 -33.64 15.70
CA THR A 108 -2.75 -33.95 15.72
C THR A 108 -3.44 -33.48 17.00
N ASP A 109 -2.69 -33.34 18.08
CA ASP A 109 -3.12 -32.81 19.37
C ASP A 109 -2.09 -31.79 19.87
N ILE A 110 -2.51 -30.53 20.01
CA ILE A 110 -1.65 -29.42 20.43
C ILE A 110 -1.10 -29.60 21.86
N ASN A 111 -1.74 -30.46 22.66
CA ASN A 111 -1.28 -30.79 24.01
C ASN A 111 -0.25 -31.93 24.03
N ARG A 112 0.10 -32.50 22.87
CA ARG A 112 1.01 -33.63 22.75
C ARG A 112 2.10 -33.36 21.72
N ILE A 113 3.23 -32.88 22.22
CA ILE A 113 4.46 -32.66 21.45
C ILE A 113 5.60 -33.52 22.00
N TYR A 114 6.56 -33.88 21.15
CA TYR A 114 7.65 -34.79 21.51
C TYR A 114 8.99 -34.05 21.58
N GLN A 115 9.76 -34.33 22.63
CA GLN A 115 11.11 -33.80 22.80
C GLN A 115 11.98 -34.09 21.57
N GLY A 116 12.80 -33.12 21.17
CA GLY A 116 13.71 -33.20 20.02
C GLY A 116 13.02 -33.00 18.67
N THR A 117 11.70 -32.70 18.66
CA THR A 117 10.98 -32.37 17.43
C THR A 117 11.12 -30.89 17.15
N THR A 118 11.47 -30.54 15.91
CA THR A 118 11.42 -29.16 15.43
C THR A 118 9.99 -28.80 15.03
N ILE A 119 9.46 -27.74 15.61
CA ILE A 119 8.12 -27.21 15.34
C ILE A 119 8.21 -25.74 14.92
N ALA A 120 7.34 -25.33 14.02
CA ALA A 120 7.22 -23.95 13.59
C ALA A 120 6.28 -23.19 14.55
N ILE A 121 6.81 -22.16 15.21
CA ILE A 121 6.09 -21.30 16.14
C ILE A 121 5.75 -19.98 15.45
N PRO A 122 4.48 -19.54 15.48
CA PRO A 122 4.08 -18.27 14.90
C PRO A 122 4.58 -17.09 15.72
N ASP A 123 5.08 -16.05 15.04
CA ASP A 123 5.37 -14.76 15.63
C ASP A 123 4.08 -13.89 15.66
N PRO A 124 3.86 -13.05 16.71
CA PRO A 124 2.68 -12.19 16.80
C PRO A 124 2.46 -11.28 15.58
N SER A 125 3.52 -10.91 14.87
CA SER A 125 3.43 -10.11 13.64
C SER A 125 2.55 -10.75 12.56
N ILE A 126 2.36 -12.07 12.59
CA ILE A 126 1.47 -12.79 11.67
C ILE A 126 0.01 -12.33 11.79
N LEU A 127 -0.43 -11.92 12.99
CA LEU A 127 -1.80 -11.49 13.26
C LEU A 127 -2.19 -10.21 12.52
N SER A 128 -1.18 -9.39 12.17
CA SER A 128 -1.36 -8.14 11.44
C SER A 128 -1.35 -8.32 9.91
N GLN A 129 -1.14 -9.54 9.42
CA GLN A 129 -1.03 -9.81 8.00
C GLN A 129 -2.43 -9.89 7.35
N PRO A 130 -2.65 -9.20 6.22
CA PRO A 130 -3.95 -9.19 5.53
C PRO A 130 -4.42 -10.58 5.09
N TRP A 131 -3.48 -11.51 4.83
CA TRP A 131 -3.76 -12.88 4.40
C TRP A 131 -4.01 -13.86 5.56
N PHE A 132 -3.78 -13.45 6.81
CA PHE A 132 -3.78 -14.37 7.96
C PHE A 132 -5.15 -15.01 8.21
N THR A 133 -6.23 -14.24 8.08
CA THR A 133 -7.59 -14.73 8.29
C THR A 133 -7.97 -15.81 7.29
N ASP A 134 -7.56 -15.63 6.03
CA ASP A 134 -7.84 -16.59 4.95
C ASP A 134 -6.97 -17.84 5.12
N PHE A 135 -5.71 -17.67 5.53
CA PHE A 135 -4.79 -18.77 5.81
C PHE A 135 -5.32 -19.74 6.86
N ILE A 136 -5.82 -19.23 8.00
CA ILE A 136 -6.38 -20.08 9.07
C ILE A 136 -7.82 -20.55 8.78
N ALA A 137 -8.46 -19.99 7.74
CA ALA A 137 -9.80 -20.38 7.27
C ALA A 137 -9.75 -21.48 6.20
N MET A 138 -8.67 -21.57 5.41
CA MET A 138 -8.40 -22.69 4.48
C MET A 138 -8.19 -24.04 5.20
N GLY A 139 -8.12 -24.02 6.53
CA GLY A 139 -8.03 -25.19 7.38
C GLY A 139 -9.29 -26.04 7.45
N LYS A 140 -9.21 -27.19 6.77
CA LYS A 140 -10.09 -28.38 6.78
C LYS A 140 -11.32 -28.35 5.87
N ASP A 141 -11.10 -28.59 4.57
CA ASP A 141 -12.03 -29.34 3.73
C ASP A 141 -11.50 -30.76 3.46
N VAL A 142 -11.73 -31.65 4.43
CA VAL A 142 -11.92 -33.10 4.20
C VAL A 142 -13.00 -33.56 5.21
N ALA A 143 -14.22 -33.82 4.75
CA ALA A 143 -15.34 -34.38 5.53
C ALA A 143 -15.43 -35.92 5.35
N PRO A 144 -16.30 -36.71 6.04
CA PRO A 144 -17.30 -36.41 7.08
C PRO A 144 -17.35 -37.39 8.29
N LEU A 145 -17.98 -37.03 9.44
CA LEU A 145 -19.06 -37.78 10.13
C LEU A 145 -19.54 -37.09 11.44
N ALA A 146 -20.84 -36.72 11.43
CA ALA A 146 -21.87 -36.71 12.49
C ALA A 146 -21.71 -35.99 13.87
N ASN A 147 -22.75 -35.17 14.11
CA ASN A 147 -23.55 -34.94 15.33
C ASN A 147 -23.19 -33.78 16.29
N ASN A 148 -24.10 -32.78 16.27
CA ASN A 148 -24.80 -32.07 17.37
C ASN A 148 -23.95 -31.65 18.61
N VAL A 149 -24.00 -30.43 19.12
CA VAL A 149 -25.18 -29.72 19.67
C VAL A 149 -24.83 -28.23 19.83
N ALA A 150 -25.80 -27.35 19.57
CA ALA A 150 -25.74 -25.92 19.82
C ALA A 150 -25.70 -25.58 21.32
N THR A 151 -24.99 -24.53 21.73
CA THR A 151 -25.40 -23.76 22.91
C THR A 151 -24.89 -22.32 22.86
N ASN A 152 -25.85 -21.39 22.91
CA ASN A 152 -25.68 -19.97 23.12
C ASN A 152 -25.25 -19.70 24.56
N ILE A 153 -24.30 -18.78 24.81
CA ILE A 153 -24.28 -17.99 26.05
C ILE A 153 -23.83 -16.56 25.70
N SER A 154 -24.69 -15.60 26.05
CA SER A 154 -24.53 -14.17 25.90
C SER A 154 -23.36 -13.61 26.72
N GLU A 155 -22.63 -12.67 26.14
CA GLU A 155 -21.58 -11.89 26.79
C GLU A 155 -22.17 -10.82 27.71
N GLU A 156 -21.86 -10.92 29.01
CA GLU A 156 -22.07 -9.83 29.96
C GLU A 156 -20.81 -8.96 30.05
N LYS A 157 -21.02 -7.69 29.70
CA LYS A 157 -20.06 -6.60 29.61
C LYS A 157 -19.48 -6.21 30.97
N ARG A 158 -18.16 -6.28 31.15
CA ARG A 158 -17.44 -5.49 32.18
C ARG A 158 -16.14 -4.90 31.64
N THR A 159 -16.08 -3.57 31.78
CA THR A 159 -15.03 -2.62 31.44
C THR A 159 -13.77 -2.79 32.27
N ALA A 160 -12.59 -2.78 31.62
CA ALA A 160 -11.28 -2.62 32.26
C ALA A 160 -10.57 -1.38 31.68
N THR A 161 -9.98 -0.59 32.57
CA THR A 161 -9.40 0.74 32.34
C THR A 161 -8.05 0.63 31.63
N HIS A 162 -7.89 1.27 30.47
CA HIS A 162 -6.64 1.30 29.70
C HIS A 162 -5.70 2.42 30.16
N SER A 163 -4.45 2.08 30.49
CA SER A 163 -3.35 3.04 30.62
C SER A 163 -2.79 3.43 29.25
N PRO A 164 -2.40 4.70 29.03
CA PRO A 164 -1.93 5.17 27.72
C PRO A 164 -0.55 4.60 27.38
N LYS A 165 -0.43 4.00 26.18
CA LYS A 165 0.79 3.35 25.67
C LYS A 165 1.60 4.34 24.81
N PRO A 166 2.95 4.36 24.90
CA PRO A 166 3.80 5.24 24.09
C PRO A 166 3.76 4.88 22.59
N LEU A 167 4.16 5.84 21.76
CA LEU A 167 4.16 5.71 20.31
C LEU A 167 5.14 4.66 19.78
N SER A 168 4.69 3.88 18.80
CA SER A 168 5.57 2.97 18.05
C SER A 168 6.50 3.74 17.11
N MET A 169 7.64 3.12 16.76
CA MET A 169 8.61 3.69 15.80
C MET A 169 8.01 3.92 14.40
N ALA A 170 7.05 3.08 13.98
CA ALA A 170 6.34 3.25 12.72
C ALA A 170 5.47 4.54 12.74
N GLN A 171 4.67 4.71 13.79
CA GLN A 171 3.85 5.92 13.97
C GLN A 171 4.71 7.19 14.04
N LEU A 172 5.86 7.13 14.73
CA LEU A 172 6.80 8.24 14.80
C LEU A 172 7.34 8.64 13.42
N THR A 173 7.68 7.65 12.60
CA THR A 173 8.21 7.85 11.24
C THR A 173 7.16 8.50 10.34
N ASP A 174 5.90 8.05 10.44
CA ASP A 174 4.80 8.62 9.68
C ASP A 174 4.47 10.06 10.08
N LEU A 175 4.50 10.36 11.38
CA LEU A 175 4.31 11.72 11.90
C LEU A 175 5.43 12.66 11.44
N LYS A 176 6.70 12.22 11.50
CA LYS A 176 7.84 13.01 10.99
C LYS A 176 7.69 13.33 9.50
N ARG A 177 7.20 12.37 8.71
CA ARG A 177 6.93 12.59 7.28
C ARG A 177 5.80 13.61 7.08
N TYR A 178 4.69 13.46 7.80
CA TYR A 178 3.55 14.38 7.74
C TYR A 178 3.97 15.81 8.12
N THR A 179 4.70 16.00 9.21
CA THR A 179 5.13 17.34 9.62
C THR A 179 6.05 18.00 8.59
N ARG A 180 6.88 17.22 7.88
CA ARG A 180 7.69 17.76 6.78
C ARG A 180 6.84 18.28 5.62
N LEU A 181 5.71 17.63 5.32
CA LEU A 181 4.81 18.02 4.23
C LEU A 181 4.10 19.35 4.53
N ILE A 182 3.64 19.54 5.76
CA ILE A 182 2.97 20.78 6.18
C ILE A 182 3.95 21.86 6.64
N GLN A 183 5.25 21.69 6.39
CA GLN A 183 6.34 22.56 6.89
C GLN A 183 6.27 22.82 8.41
N GLY A 184 5.75 21.85 9.14
CA GLY A 184 5.57 21.88 10.59
C GLY A 184 6.66 21.16 11.37
N HIS A 185 6.51 21.20 12.69
CA HIS A 185 7.43 20.59 13.64
C HIS A 185 6.71 19.61 14.57
N LEU A 186 7.29 18.42 14.73
CA LEU A 186 6.82 17.39 15.66
C LEU A 186 7.57 17.50 16.99
N MET A 187 6.83 17.72 18.08
CA MET A 187 7.30 17.67 19.46
C MET A 187 6.92 16.31 20.05
N HIS A 188 7.88 15.39 20.17
CA HIS A 188 7.61 14.00 20.58
C HIS A 188 8.52 13.47 21.71
N GLN A 189 9.26 14.36 22.37
CA GLN A 189 10.17 14.04 23.48
C GLN A 189 10.15 15.14 24.52
N GLY A 190 10.31 14.76 25.79
CA GLY A 190 10.36 15.68 26.92
C GLY A 190 8.99 15.98 27.52
N ASN A 191 8.99 16.76 28.59
CA ASN A 191 7.79 17.19 29.29
C ASN A 191 7.52 18.66 28.99
N LEU A 192 6.28 19.00 28.67
CA LEU A 192 5.85 20.37 28.45
C LEU A 192 4.93 20.82 29.59
N PHE A 193 5.27 21.93 30.23
CA PHE A 193 4.55 22.48 31.38
C PHE A 193 3.69 23.67 30.96
N PHE A 194 2.48 23.74 31.53
CA PHE A 194 1.54 24.82 31.31
C PHE A 194 1.37 25.65 32.59
N PRO A 195 1.23 26.99 32.46
CA PRO A 195 0.96 27.85 33.62
C PRO A 195 -0.44 27.52 34.17
N SER A 196 -0.51 27.27 35.48
CA SER A 196 -1.79 27.05 36.19
C SER A 196 -2.37 28.39 36.62
N ASP A 197 -3.65 28.64 36.30
CA ASP A 197 -4.37 29.87 36.70
C ASP A 197 -4.77 29.87 38.19
N SER A 198 -4.58 28.76 38.90
CA SER A 198 -4.92 28.60 40.31
C SER A 198 -3.69 28.80 41.21
N GLN A 199 -3.74 29.82 42.08
CA GLN A 199 -2.75 30.03 43.15
C GLN A 199 -2.61 28.74 43.98
N GLY A 200 -1.51 28.01 43.80
CA GLY A 200 -1.19 26.77 44.54
C GLY A 200 -1.59 25.45 43.87
N GLY A 201 -2.08 25.45 42.62
CA GLY A 201 -2.38 24.22 41.87
C GLY A 201 -1.11 23.46 41.44
N LYS A 202 -1.22 22.12 41.31
CA LYS A 202 -0.13 21.30 40.75
C LYS A 202 0.21 21.80 39.32
N PRO A 203 1.51 21.84 38.93
CA PRO A 203 1.89 22.23 37.58
C PRO A 203 1.32 21.22 36.58
N GLN A 204 0.49 21.72 35.66
CA GLN A 204 -0.10 20.91 34.59
C GLN A 204 0.98 20.62 33.54
N CYS A 205 1.18 19.35 33.19
CA CYS A 205 2.19 18.97 32.20
C CYS A 205 1.76 17.80 31.33
N ILE A 206 2.31 17.75 30.12
CA ILE A 206 2.19 16.60 29.21
C ILE A 206 3.55 15.98 28.97
N ASP A 207 3.61 14.66 28.95
CA ASP A 207 4.74 13.90 28.42
C ASP A 207 4.58 13.75 26.90
N LEU A 208 5.48 14.37 26.14
CA LEU A 208 5.44 14.39 24.69
C LEU A 208 5.75 13.03 24.04
N SER A 209 6.28 12.06 24.79
CA SER A 209 6.46 10.69 24.30
C SER A 209 5.16 9.88 24.27
N ILE A 210 4.18 10.28 25.09
CA ILE A 210 2.85 9.68 25.20
C ILE A 210 1.81 10.52 24.43
N THR A 211 1.93 11.85 24.52
CA THR A 211 1.01 12.83 23.93
C THR A 211 1.82 13.90 23.18
N PRO A 212 2.36 13.56 21.99
CA PRO A 212 3.13 14.49 21.19
C PRO A 212 2.24 15.58 20.61
N VAL A 213 2.90 16.65 20.17
CA VAL A 213 2.25 17.84 19.64
C VAL A 213 2.87 18.20 18.30
N ILE A 214 2.04 18.54 17.33
CA ILE A 214 2.47 19.12 16.05
C ILE A 214 2.25 20.63 16.09
N SER A 215 3.25 21.38 15.65
CA SER A 215 3.10 22.79 15.24
C SER A 215 3.10 22.86 13.73
N ASP A 216 2.15 23.59 13.13
CA ASP A 216 2.26 23.99 11.73
C ASP A 216 3.06 25.30 11.58
N ASP A 217 3.23 25.73 10.32
CA ASP A 217 3.93 26.95 9.90
C ASP A 217 3.22 28.24 10.36
N THR A 218 1.90 28.18 10.58
CA THR A 218 1.11 29.28 11.16
C THR A 218 1.26 29.39 12.69
N GLY A 219 1.93 28.42 13.31
CA GLY A 219 2.14 28.34 14.76
C GLY A 219 1.00 27.68 15.52
N LYS A 220 -0.04 27.20 14.82
CA LYS A 220 -1.16 26.45 15.41
C LYS A 220 -0.69 25.10 15.92
N LYS A 221 -1.25 24.67 17.04
CA LYS A 221 -0.86 23.44 17.75
C LYS A 221 -1.94 22.36 17.63
N THR A 222 -1.52 21.15 17.31
CA THR A 222 -2.36 19.95 17.26
C THR A 222 -1.82 18.90 18.22
N VAL A 223 -2.58 18.57 19.24
CA VAL A 223 -2.26 17.53 20.23
C VAL A 223 -2.75 16.20 19.71
N LEU A 224 -1.87 15.20 19.72
CA LEU A 224 -2.16 13.89 19.17
C LEU A 224 -2.63 12.92 20.26
N LEU A 225 -3.83 12.38 20.06
CA LEU A 225 -4.49 11.47 20.97
C LEU A 225 -4.39 10.02 20.49
N GLY A 226 -4.25 9.12 21.47
CA GLY A 226 -4.35 7.67 21.26
C GLY A 226 -5.69 7.25 20.64
N PRO A 227 -5.77 6.01 20.10
CA PRO A 227 -6.95 5.53 19.37
C PRO A 227 -8.25 5.62 20.19
N ASP A 228 -8.17 5.34 21.48
CA ASP A 228 -9.30 5.36 22.42
C ASP A 228 -9.41 6.65 23.23
N ALA A 229 -8.43 7.55 23.09
CA ALA A 229 -8.41 8.83 23.79
C ALA A 229 -9.21 9.89 23.02
N THR A 230 -9.94 10.70 23.79
CA THR A 230 -10.65 11.90 23.34
C THR A 230 -10.26 13.08 24.20
N GLU A 231 -10.56 14.31 23.76
CA GLU A 231 -10.35 15.49 24.60
C GLU A 231 -11.05 15.33 25.98
N ALA A 232 -12.27 14.79 25.98
CA ALA A 232 -13.05 14.54 27.20
C ALA A 232 -12.47 13.46 28.13
N SER A 233 -11.52 12.65 27.65
CA SER A 233 -10.81 11.65 28.46
C SER A 233 -9.56 12.19 29.15
N MET A 234 -9.14 13.43 28.82
CA MET A 234 -8.02 14.10 29.48
C MET A 234 -8.49 14.84 30.74
N ASP A 235 -7.55 15.17 31.63
CA ASP A 235 -7.82 16.05 32.77
C ASP A 235 -8.40 17.39 32.28
N PRO A 236 -9.62 17.78 32.68
CA PRO A 236 -10.25 19.04 32.26
C PRO A 236 -9.42 20.28 32.58
N ASP A 237 -8.70 20.28 33.72
CA ASP A 237 -7.86 21.40 34.13
C ASP A 237 -6.62 21.52 33.23
N LEU A 238 -6.07 20.38 32.81
CA LEU A 238 -4.98 20.32 31.82
C LEU A 238 -5.44 20.84 30.46
N VAL A 239 -6.61 20.39 29.98
CA VAL A 239 -7.16 20.85 28.70
C VAL A 239 -7.43 22.35 28.72
N ALA A 240 -7.96 22.88 29.83
CA ALA A 240 -8.18 24.31 30.02
C ALA A 240 -6.85 25.09 29.98
N ALA A 241 -5.83 24.63 30.70
CA ALA A 241 -4.50 25.25 30.70
C ALA A 241 -3.86 25.24 29.30
N MET A 242 -3.99 24.14 28.55
CA MET A 242 -3.49 24.03 27.18
C MET A 242 -4.20 25.00 26.23
N LYS A 243 -5.54 25.12 26.32
CA LYS A 243 -6.33 26.06 25.51
C LYS A 243 -6.09 27.52 25.89
N GLY A 244 -5.79 27.80 27.16
CA GLY A 244 -5.39 29.13 27.62
C GLY A 244 -4.01 29.54 27.10
N TYR A 245 -3.06 28.60 27.06
CA TYR A 245 -1.70 28.84 26.61
C TYR A 245 -1.57 28.91 25.07
N TRP A 246 -2.27 28.05 24.33
CA TRP A 246 -2.22 28.00 22.86
C TRP A 246 -3.51 28.46 22.19
N LYS A 247 -3.41 29.54 21.43
CA LYS A 247 -4.51 30.01 20.56
C LYS A 247 -4.77 28.99 19.45
N ASN A 248 -6.05 28.70 19.19
CA ASN A 248 -6.51 27.78 18.14
C ASN A 248 -6.02 26.33 18.28
N LEU A 249 -5.77 25.87 19.52
CA LEU A 249 -5.41 24.50 19.84
C LEU A 249 -6.46 23.51 19.32
N GLN A 250 -5.99 22.41 18.72
CA GLN A 250 -6.83 21.29 18.31
C GLN A 250 -6.35 19.99 18.91
N PHE A 251 -7.29 19.09 19.16
CA PHE A 251 -7.03 17.70 19.54
C PHE A 251 -7.46 16.82 18.38
N LYS A 252 -6.58 15.91 17.97
CA LYS A 252 -6.86 14.95 16.88
C LYS A 252 -6.29 13.59 17.23
N LYS A 253 -6.95 12.54 16.76
CA LYS A 253 -6.39 11.19 16.87
C LYS A 253 -5.20 11.01 15.93
N TYR A 254 -4.28 10.13 16.28
CA TYR A 254 -3.18 9.73 15.38
C TYR A 254 -3.71 9.29 14.00
N SER A 255 -4.76 8.46 14.00
CA SER A 255 -5.42 8.01 12.77
C SER A 255 -6.02 9.17 11.98
N GLU A 256 -6.58 10.20 12.60
CA GLU A 256 -7.15 11.35 11.89
C GLU A 256 -6.08 12.23 11.24
N VAL A 257 -4.92 12.39 11.88
CA VAL A 257 -3.81 13.17 11.31
C VAL A 257 -3.12 12.40 10.18
N LEU A 258 -2.97 11.08 10.34
CA LEU A 258 -2.44 10.22 9.28
C LEU A 258 -3.46 10.02 8.15
N ASN A 259 -4.76 10.01 8.42
CA ASN A 259 -5.79 10.01 7.40
C ASN A 259 -5.93 11.39 6.74
N ALA A 260 -5.60 12.48 7.44
CA ALA A 260 -5.48 13.81 6.83
C ALA A 260 -4.31 13.90 5.84
N LYS A 261 -3.25 13.09 6.00
CA LYS A 261 -2.22 12.84 4.97
C LYS A 261 -2.84 12.20 3.72
N MET A 262 -3.81 11.29 3.88
CA MET A 262 -4.55 10.71 2.74
C MET A 262 -5.59 11.64 2.13
N LEU A 263 -6.24 12.51 2.91
CA LEU A 263 -7.13 13.55 2.38
C LEU A 263 -6.38 14.67 1.64
N LEU A 264 -5.13 14.97 2.03
CA LEU A 264 -4.21 15.77 1.20
C LEU A 264 -3.74 15.01 -0.06
N ASN A 265 -3.63 13.67 0.01
CA ASN A 265 -3.22 12.85 -1.13
C ASN A 265 -4.37 12.53 -2.09
N THR A 266 -5.65 12.57 -1.70
CA THR A 266 -6.75 12.80 -2.65
C THR A 266 -6.71 14.25 -3.12
N GLN A 267 -5.68 14.59 -3.88
CA GLN A 267 -5.72 15.74 -4.78
C GLN A 267 -6.87 15.49 -5.75
N THR A 268 -8.09 15.90 -5.42
CA THR A 268 -9.05 16.32 -6.44
C THR A 268 -8.55 17.68 -6.90
N MET A 269 -7.54 17.67 -7.77
CA MET A 269 -6.94 18.88 -8.28
C MET A 269 -7.99 19.60 -9.13
N LYS A 270 -8.55 20.70 -8.60
CA LYS A 270 -9.51 21.56 -9.29
C LYS A 270 -8.98 22.06 -10.64
N ASP A 271 -7.67 22.19 -10.78
CA ASP A 271 -7.02 22.62 -12.01
C ASP A 271 -6.50 21.43 -12.83
N VAL A 272 -7.10 21.24 -14.00
CA VAL A 272 -6.61 20.34 -15.05
C VAL A 272 -5.24 20.87 -15.52
N PRO A 273 -4.19 20.04 -15.61
CA PRO A 273 -2.91 20.48 -16.16
C PRO A 273 -3.09 21.03 -17.58
N ARG A 274 -2.94 22.35 -17.74
CA ARG A 274 -3.17 23.05 -19.03
C ARG A 274 -2.03 22.88 -20.04
N SER A 275 -0.98 22.15 -19.67
CA SER A 275 0.19 21.89 -20.50
C SER A 275 0.88 20.58 -20.10
N HIS A 276 1.64 20.02 -21.04
CA HIS A 276 2.48 18.84 -20.84
C HIS A 276 3.46 19.01 -19.68
N GLU A 277 4.07 20.20 -19.55
CA GLU A 277 4.99 20.52 -18.46
C GLU A 277 4.32 20.50 -17.09
N SER A 278 3.10 21.06 -16.99
CA SER A 278 2.32 21.06 -15.76
C SER A 278 1.95 19.63 -15.35
N LEU A 279 1.64 18.78 -16.32
CA LEU A 279 1.36 17.36 -16.07
C LEU A 279 2.60 16.63 -15.56
N ILE A 280 3.78 16.81 -16.18
CA ILE A 280 5.02 16.19 -15.73
C ILE A 280 5.39 16.64 -14.32
N ARG A 281 5.33 17.96 -14.05
CA ARG A 281 5.60 18.51 -12.71
C ARG A 281 4.74 17.82 -11.65
N LEU A 282 3.46 17.66 -11.94
CA LEU A 282 2.51 17.03 -11.04
C LEU A 282 2.83 15.55 -10.80
N LEU A 283 3.07 14.79 -11.88
CA LEU A 283 3.38 13.37 -11.80
C LEU A 283 4.71 13.10 -11.06
N ILE A 284 5.72 13.94 -11.28
CA ILE A 284 7.05 13.80 -10.67
C ILE A 284 7.06 14.23 -9.20
N ALA A 285 6.23 15.20 -8.80
CA ALA A 285 6.17 15.69 -7.41
C ALA A 285 5.85 14.61 -6.37
N ALA A 286 5.23 13.51 -6.80
CA ALA A 286 4.90 12.36 -5.96
C ALA A 286 6.05 11.35 -5.81
N THR A 287 7.19 11.60 -6.45
CA THR A 287 8.35 10.70 -6.48
C THR A 287 9.57 11.35 -5.83
N SER A 288 10.67 10.60 -5.76
CA SER A 288 11.99 11.10 -5.34
C SER A 288 12.74 11.91 -6.42
N TYR A 289 12.18 12.03 -7.63
CA TYR A 289 12.78 12.77 -8.75
C TYR A 289 12.45 14.26 -8.69
N SER A 290 13.30 15.08 -9.30
CA SER A 290 13.06 16.52 -9.49
C SER A 290 12.90 16.86 -10.96
N TYR A 291 12.03 17.82 -11.29
CA TYR A 291 11.76 18.21 -12.68
C TYR A 291 11.87 19.73 -12.92
N GLU A 292 12.70 20.10 -13.88
CA GLU A 292 12.86 21.45 -14.42
C GLU A 292 12.35 21.46 -15.87
N PRO A 293 11.29 22.20 -16.21
CA PRO A 293 10.62 22.08 -17.51
C PRO A 293 11.36 22.78 -18.65
N LEU A 294 12.24 23.73 -18.34
CA LEU A 294 12.92 24.53 -19.34
C LEU A 294 14.38 24.74 -18.95
N VAL A 295 15.24 23.89 -19.51
CA VAL A 295 16.70 23.96 -19.34
C VAL A 295 17.33 24.10 -20.73
N TYR A 296 18.32 25.00 -20.85
CA TYR A 296 19.02 25.27 -22.09
C TYR A 296 20.35 24.52 -22.15
N PHE A 297 20.57 23.80 -23.25
CA PHE A 297 21.76 22.97 -23.47
C PHE A 297 22.52 23.48 -24.69
N PRO A 298 23.76 23.98 -24.52
CA PRO A 298 24.61 24.33 -25.64
C PRO A 298 25.16 23.05 -26.31
N LEU A 299 25.10 22.99 -27.63
CA LEU A 299 25.61 21.86 -28.40
C LEU A 299 26.17 22.29 -29.76
N SER A 300 27.10 21.50 -30.28
CA SER A 300 27.69 21.71 -31.60
C SER A 300 27.36 20.56 -32.53
N VAL A 301 26.72 20.86 -33.66
CA VAL A 301 26.42 19.88 -34.72
C VAL A 301 27.13 20.33 -35.99
N ASN A 302 28.04 19.49 -36.51
CA ASN A 302 28.84 19.79 -37.70
C ASN A 302 29.54 21.17 -37.63
N LYS A 303 30.10 21.54 -36.47
CA LYS A 303 30.77 22.84 -36.18
C LYS A 303 29.84 24.06 -36.12
N VAL A 304 28.52 23.88 -36.19
CA VAL A 304 27.54 24.94 -35.91
C VAL A 304 27.20 24.91 -34.43
N GLN A 305 27.42 26.02 -33.73
CA GLN A 305 27.02 26.18 -32.33
C GLN A 305 25.54 26.53 -32.25
N MET A 306 24.79 25.81 -31.42
CA MET A 306 23.38 26.07 -31.17
C MET A 306 23.04 25.77 -29.72
N THR A 307 21.87 26.22 -29.29
CA THR A 307 21.32 25.92 -27.97
C THR A 307 19.94 25.34 -28.16
N VAL A 308 19.64 24.24 -27.47
CA VAL A 308 18.31 23.63 -27.46
C VAL A 308 17.71 23.72 -26.06
N SER A 309 16.39 23.75 -25.98
CA SER A 309 15.67 23.77 -24.71
C SER A 309 14.90 22.47 -24.51
N LEU A 310 15.12 21.80 -23.37
CA LEU A 310 14.46 20.54 -23.01
C LEU A 310 14.07 20.57 -21.53
N GLY A 311 13.05 19.78 -21.17
CA GLY A 311 12.77 19.49 -19.77
C GLY A 311 13.83 18.54 -19.21
N ARG A 312 14.18 18.66 -17.92
CA ARG A 312 15.21 17.86 -17.25
C ARG A 312 14.65 17.23 -15.99
N ILE A 313 14.69 15.91 -15.93
CA ILE A 313 14.45 15.13 -14.72
C ILE A 313 15.80 14.73 -14.12
N THR A 314 15.97 14.97 -12.82
CA THR A 314 17.18 14.61 -12.07
C THR A 314 16.85 13.71 -10.88
N HIS A 315 17.81 12.85 -10.51
CA HIS A 315 17.75 12.02 -9.31
C HIS A 315 19.15 11.76 -8.77
N LYS A 316 19.26 11.64 -7.45
CA LYS A 316 20.55 11.45 -6.77
C LYS A 316 21.24 10.18 -7.30
N HIS A 317 22.47 10.32 -7.79
CA HIS A 317 23.29 9.23 -8.33
C HIS A 317 22.75 8.54 -9.61
N ALA A 318 21.88 9.18 -10.39
CA ALA A 318 21.43 8.69 -11.69
C ALA A 318 21.77 9.70 -12.80
N SER A 319 21.90 9.22 -14.04
CA SER A 319 21.98 10.11 -15.21
C SER A 319 20.69 10.91 -15.35
N ASP A 320 20.82 12.17 -15.75
CA ASP A 320 19.67 13.01 -16.00
C ASP A 320 18.91 12.54 -17.24
N ILE A 321 17.59 12.67 -17.17
CA ILE A 321 16.69 12.34 -18.26
C ILE A 321 16.18 13.65 -18.86
N LEU A 322 16.40 13.85 -20.15
CA LEU A 322 15.89 14.99 -20.90
C LEU A 322 14.59 14.63 -21.58
N ILE A 323 13.54 15.41 -21.34
CA ILE A 323 12.23 15.25 -21.95
C ILE A 323 12.20 15.98 -23.28
N ASN A 324 11.99 15.22 -24.34
CA ASN A 324 11.78 15.73 -25.68
C ASN A 324 10.31 15.62 -26.06
N SER A 325 9.63 16.76 -26.19
CA SER A 325 8.23 16.82 -26.66
C SER A 325 8.11 16.88 -28.19
N GLY A 326 9.21 16.61 -28.91
CA GLY A 326 9.27 16.66 -30.37
C GLY A 326 9.92 17.93 -30.94
N SER A 327 10.48 18.79 -30.09
CA SER A 327 11.15 20.03 -30.50
C SER A 327 12.59 19.82 -30.97
N VAL A 328 13.23 18.72 -30.57
CA VAL A 328 14.63 18.41 -30.90
C VAL A 328 14.71 17.07 -31.64
N TYR A 329 15.43 17.04 -32.76
CA TYR A 329 15.53 15.87 -33.62
C TYR A 329 16.92 15.72 -34.26
N GLY A 330 17.18 14.52 -34.81
CA GLY A 330 18.39 14.21 -35.55
C GLY A 330 19.66 14.26 -34.70
N LYS A 331 20.77 14.70 -35.30
CA LYS A 331 22.12 14.68 -34.69
C LYS A 331 22.22 15.44 -33.35
N ALA A 332 21.34 16.40 -33.08
CA ALA A 332 21.31 17.09 -31.80
C ALA A 332 21.04 16.12 -30.63
N LEU A 333 20.15 15.13 -30.82
CA LEU A 333 19.86 14.12 -29.82
C LEU A 333 21.06 13.20 -29.58
N ASP A 334 21.81 12.86 -30.64
CA ASP A 334 23.01 12.01 -30.54
C ASP A 334 24.11 12.71 -29.72
N VAL A 335 24.29 14.02 -29.92
CA VAL A 335 25.22 14.82 -29.13
C VAL A 335 24.82 14.82 -27.65
N LEU A 336 23.55 15.05 -27.34
CA LEU A 336 23.07 15.01 -25.94
C LEU A 336 23.26 13.62 -25.31
N LYS A 337 22.97 12.53 -26.04
CA LYS A 337 23.24 11.16 -25.56
C LYS A 337 24.73 10.93 -25.29
N SER A 338 25.61 11.40 -26.18
CA SER A 338 27.07 11.28 -26.00
C SER A 338 27.61 12.05 -24.79
N GLN A 339 26.88 13.09 -24.33
CA GLN A 339 27.19 13.83 -23.11
C GLN A 339 26.72 13.12 -21.82
N GLY A 340 26.10 11.93 -21.94
CA GLY A 340 25.67 11.12 -20.81
C GLY A 340 24.20 11.31 -20.40
N TYR A 341 23.43 12.10 -21.16
CA TYR A 341 22.00 12.27 -20.93
C TYR A 341 21.18 11.11 -21.49
N LEU A 342 20.16 10.70 -20.75
CA LEU A 342 19.10 9.83 -21.27
C LEU A 342 18.03 10.70 -21.94
N ILE A 343 17.51 10.27 -23.09
CA ILE A 343 16.45 11.01 -23.79
C ILE A 343 15.14 10.26 -23.63
N LEU A 344 14.09 10.96 -23.21
CA LEU A 344 12.74 10.47 -23.11
C LEU A 344 11.82 11.25 -24.04
N ASP A 345 11.35 10.59 -25.10
CA ASP A 345 10.42 11.17 -26.05
C ASP A 345 8.97 11.05 -25.55
N LEU A 346 8.33 12.20 -25.34
CA LEU A 346 6.95 12.35 -24.89
C LEU A 346 6.19 13.29 -25.84
N PRO A 347 5.80 12.81 -27.02
CA PRO A 347 5.06 13.62 -27.99
C PRO A 347 3.66 13.98 -27.47
N SER A 348 3.12 15.07 -27.99
CA SER A 348 1.89 15.68 -27.46
C SER A 348 0.60 14.88 -27.73
N ASP A 349 0.65 13.92 -28.63
CA ASP A 349 -0.48 13.08 -29.07
C ASP A 349 -0.68 11.82 -28.23
N LEU A 350 0.18 11.58 -27.22
CA LEU A 350 0.04 10.44 -26.32
C LEU A 350 -1.26 10.51 -25.51
N THR A 351 -1.88 9.34 -25.33
CA THR A 351 -2.91 9.17 -24.30
C THR A 351 -2.31 9.39 -22.92
N PHE A 352 -3.14 9.70 -21.93
CA PHE A 352 -2.67 9.87 -20.56
C PHE A 352 -1.98 8.61 -20.01
N GLU A 353 -2.52 7.45 -20.35
CA GLU A 353 -2.04 6.15 -19.93
C GLU A 353 -0.70 5.83 -20.60
N ASP A 354 -0.57 6.10 -21.90
CA ASP A 354 0.70 5.95 -22.63
C ASP A 354 1.77 6.91 -22.12
N PHE A 355 1.37 8.14 -21.81
CA PHE A 355 2.22 9.16 -21.24
C PHE A 355 2.85 8.70 -19.92
N CYS A 356 2.00 8.29 -18.97
CA CYS A 356 2.47 7.80 -17.67
C CYS A 356 3.31 6.53 -17.85
N THR A 357 2.89 5.62 -18.73
CA THR A 357 3.64 4.38 -18.99
C THR A 357 5.05 4.67 -19.44
N ARG A 358 5.24 5.53 -20.45
CA ARG A 358 6.56 5.89 -20.96
C ARG A 358 7.41 6.60 -19.90
N LEU A 359 6.82 7.57 -19.21
CA LEU A 359 7.52 8.33 -18.17
C LEU A 359 8.02 7.43 -17.06
N PHE A 360 7.14 6.66 -16.43
CA PHE A 360 7.49 5.89 -15.25
C PHE A 360 8.30 4.63 -15.56
N SER A 361 8.11 4.02 -16.73
CA SER A 361 8.99 2.92 -17.17
C SER A 361 10.43 3.41 -17.33
N GLN A 362 10.63 4.61 -17.89
CA GLN A 362 11.96 5.22 -18.03
C GLN A 362 12.61 5.53 -16.67
N LEU A 363 11.80 5.85 -15.66
CA LEU A 363 12.25 6.06 -14.29
C LEU A 363 12.47 4.73 -13.53
N GLY A 364 12.23 3.58 -14.17
CA GLY A 364 12.43 2.25 -13.59
C GLY A 364 11.33 1.81 -12.63
N TYR A 365 10.11 2.34 -12.79
CA TYR A 365 8.92 1.80 -12.13
C TYR A 365 8.37 0.65 -12.96
N GLN A 366 7.76 -0.32 -12.27
CA GLN A 366 6.80 -1.21 -12.90
C GLN A 366 5.50 -0.44 -13.12
N VAL A 367 4.85 -0.62 -14.28
CA VAL A 367 3.67 0.17 -14.66
C VAL A 367 2.56 -0.74 -15.17
N TRP A 368 1.35 -0.49 -14.71
CA TRP A 368 0.14 -1.24 -15.09
C TRP A 368 -0.96 -0.26 -15.48
N LYS A 369 -1.57 -0.52 -16.64
CA LYS A 369 -2.76 0.22 -17.10
C LYS A 369 -4.02 -0.51 -16.65
N ASP A 370 -5.01 0.28 -16.25
CA ASP A 370 -6.33 -0.16 -15.80
C ASP A 370 -6.28 -1.35 -14.84
N PRO A 371 -5.54 -1.22 -13.72
CA PRO A 371 -5.33 -2.31 -12.78
C PRO A 371 -6.66 -2.89 -12.28
N SER A 372 -6.67 -4.22 -12.19
CA SER A 372 -7.75 -4.99 -11.60
C SER A 372 -7.54 -5.10 -10.09
N PHE A 373 -8.51 -4.65 -9.32
CA PHE A 373 -8.52 -4.76 -7.86
C PHE A 373 -9.54 -5.80 -7.44
N ASN A 374 -9.08 -6.79 -6.68
CA ASN A 374 -9.96 -7.82 -6.14
C ASN A 374 -10.53 -7.36 -4.80
N THR A 375 -11.84 -7.56 -4.63
CA THR A 375 -12.51 -7.52 -3.33
C THR A 375 -13.12 -8.89 -3.12
N ASP A 376 -13.37 -9.29 -1.87
CA ASP A 376 -13.85 -10.63 -1.45
C ASP A 376 -15.03 -11.22 -2.26
N LEU A 377 -15.73 -10.40 -3.05
CA LEU A 377 -16.90 -10.76 -3.83
C LEU A 377 -16.81 -10.42 -5.32
N LYS A 378 -15.84 -9.61 -5.77
CA LYS A 378 -15.78 -9.13 -7.16
C LYS A 378 -14.43 -8.46 -7.51
N VAL A 379 -13.98 -8.70 -8.75
CA VAL A 379 -12.87 -7.98 -9.37
C VAL A 379 -13.40 -6.71 -10.04
N TYR A 380 -12.75 -5.58 -9.78
CA TYR A 380 -13.05 -4.30 -10.38
C TYR A 380 -11.83 -3.78 -11.14
N ASN A 381 -12.01 -3.46 -12.42
CA ASN A 381 -11.00 -2.71 -13.16
C ASN A 381 -11.23 -1.22 -12.90
N ILE A 382 -10.20 -0.54 -12.41
CA ILE A 382 -10.27 0.91 -12.22
C ILE A 382 -9.42 1.57 -13.29
N PRO A 383 -10.03 2.39 -14.17
CA PRO A 383 -9.27 3.05 -15.21
C PRO A 383 -8.23 4.00 -14.62
N GLY A 384 -7.00 3.91 -15.13
CA GLY A 384 -5.86 4.64 -14.58
C GLY A 384 -4.54 3.91 -14.77
N VAL A 385 -3.50 4.41 -14.12
CA VAL A 385 -2.14 3.89 -14.20
C VAL A 385 -1.63 3.67 -12.80
N TYR A 386 -1.34 2.41 -12.46
CA TYR A 386 -0.63 2.06 -11.23
C TYR A 386 0.86 1.96 -11.53
N ILE A 387 1.69 2.50 -10.64
CA ILE A 387 3.14 2.42 -10.71
C ILE A 387 3.72 1.95 -9.37
N GLU A 388 4.79 1.17 -9.45
CA GLU A 388 5.47 0.64 -8.27
C GLU A 388 6.99 0.66 -8.44
N LYS A 389 7.69 1.10 -7.40
CA LYS A 389 9.15 1.00 -7.29
C LYS A 389 9.57 0.91 -5.83
N GLY A 390 9.96 -0.30 -5.41
CA GLY A 390 10.33 -0.57 -4.02
C GLY A 390 9.14 -0.37 -3.08
N LEU A 391 9.18 0.67 -2.25
CA LEU A 391 8.08 1.01 -1.33
C LEU A 391 7.14 2.10 -1.88
N GLU A 392 7.48 2.71 -3.01
CA GLU A 392 6.64 3.73 -3.65
C GLU A 392 5.57 3.04 -4.49
N LYS A 393 4.30 3.20 -4.08
CA LYS A 393 3.12 2.69 -4.78
C LYS A 393 2.18 3.85 -5.07
N LEU A 394 1.97 4.15 -6.34
CA LEU A 394 1.18 5.30 -6.78
C LEU A 394 0.12 4.85 -7.78
N PHE A 395 -1.07 5.43 -7.71
CA PHE A 395 -2.15 5.19 -8.66
C PHE A 395 -2.69 6.51 -9.21
N PHE A 396 -2.53 6.72 -10.51
CA PHE A 396 -3.06 7.89 -11.20
C PHE A 396 -4.37 7.55 -11.88
N THR A 397 -5.42 8.33 -11.64
CA THR A 397 -6.71 8.13 -12.30
C THR A 397 -7.37 9.44 -12.68
N ARG A 398 -8.19 9.40 -13.73
CA ARG A 398 -9.05 10.53 -14.16
C ARG A 398 -10.52 10.32 -13.80
N ILE A 399 -10.82 9.22 -13.12
CA ILE A 399 -12.19 8.81 -12.82
C ILE A 399 -12.37 8.83 -11.29
N PRO A 400 -13.51 9.35 -10.80
CA PRO A 400 -13.85 9.23 -9.40
C PRO A 400 -13.84 7.77 -8.93
N LEU A 401 -13.19 7.53 -7.80
CA LEU A 401 -13.13 6.21 -7.20
C LEU A 401 -14.41 5.90 -6.41
N PHE A 402 -14.89 4.67 -6.53
CA PHE A 402 -15.98 4.19 -5.70
C PHE A 402 -15.45 3.78 -4.32
N LYS A 403 -16.27 3.89 -3.29
CA LYS A 403 -15.87 3.70 -1.88
C LYS A 403 -15.04 2.44 -1.61
N ARG A 404 -15.41 1.29 -2.21
CA ARG A 404 -14.66 0.03 -2.03
C ARG A 404 -13.25 0.09 -2.61
N ALA A 405 -13.08 0.70 -3.79
CA ALA A 405 -11.77 0.92 -4.38
C ALA A 405 -10.92 1.85 -3.52
N THR A 406 -11.51 2.94 -3.03
CA THR A 406 -10.83 3.85 -2.11
C THR A 406 -10.32 3.10 -0.88
N ASN A 407 -11.20 2.36 -0.19
CA ASN A 407 -10.82 1.58 0.99
C ASN A 407 -9.70 0.55 0.68
N PHE A 408 -9.74 -0.11 -0.48
CA PHE A 408 -8.70 -1.05 -0.88
C PHE A 408 -7.34 -0.33 -1.05
N LEU A 409 -7.32 0.76 -1.83
CA LEU A 409 -6.11 1.53 -2.09
C LEU A 409 -5.53 2.12 -0.79
N GLU A 410 -6.40 2.52 0.14
CA GLU A 410 -6.04 2.94 1.50
C GLU A 410 -5.37 1.82 2.30
N ASN A 411 -5.97 0.63 2.34
CA ASN A 411 -5.43 -0.52 3.07
C ASN A 411 -4.05 -0.95 2.54
N GLU A 412 -3.88 -0.93 1.23
CA GLU A 412 -2.63 -1.29 0.55
C GLU A 412 -1.57 -0.16 0.57
N LYS A 413 -1.87 0.98 1.20
CA LYS A 413 -1.00 2.16 1.29
C LYS A 413 -0.55 2.66 -0.08
N ILE A 414 -1.47 2.66 -1.04
CA ILE A 414 -1.25 3.18 -2.39
C ILE A 414 -1.63 4.66 -2.43
N ASP A 415 -0.69 5.52 -2.81
CA ASP A 415 -0.92 6.95 -2.96
C ASP A 415 -1.70 7.22 -4.25
N VAL A 416 -2.89 7.82 -4.15
CA VAL A 416 -3.78 8.03 -5.30
C VAL A 416 -3.73 9.47 -5.78
N ILE A 417 -3.43 9.72 -7.05
CA ILE A 417 -3.48 11.05 -7.66
C ILE A 417 -4.63 11.12 -8.66
N MET A 418 -5.64 11.93 -8.34
CA MET A 418 -6.83 12.09 -9.16
C MET A 418 -6.74 13.35 -10.02
N LEU A 419 -6.71 13.17 -11.33
CA LEU A 419 -6.65 14.27 -12.30
C LEU A 419 -8.05 14.57 -12.80
N ASN A 420 -8.53 15.80 -12.65
CA ASN A 420 -9.80 16.19 -13.25
C ASN A 420 -9.74 16.04 -14.78
N LYS A 421 -10.82 15.51 -15.36
CA LYS A 421 -10.96 15.40 -16.82
C LYS A 421 -11.04 16.81 -17.41
N GLU A 422 -10.27 17.06 -18.47
CA GLU A 422 -10.37 18.29 -19.25
C GLU A 422 -11.83 18.45 -19.72
N SER A 423 -12.47 19.59 -19.42
CA SER A 423 -13.77 19.90 -20.00
C SER A 423 -13.59 19.94 -21.52
N ALA A 424 -14.27 19.03 -22.22
CA ALA A 424 -14.31 19.04 -23.67
C ALA A 424 -14.70 20.47 -24.13
N ARG A 425 -13.79 21.13 -24.85
CA ARG A 425 -14.09 22.36 -25.58
C ARG A 425 -14.73 22.03 -26.91
#